data_AF-A0A3S1C9N1-F1
#
_entry.id   AF-A0A3S1C9N1-F1
#
_cell.length_a   1.000
_cell.length_b   1.000
_cell.length_c   1.000
_cell.angle_alpha   90.00
_cell.angle_beta   90.00
_cell.angle_gamma   90.00
#
_symmetry.space_group_name_H-M   'P 1'
#
loop_
_entity.id
_entity.type
_entity.pdbx_description
1 polymer ?
#
loop_
_entity_poly.entity_id
_entity_poly.type
_entity_poly.pdbx_seq_one_letter_code
_entity_poly.pdbx_strand_id
1 'polypeptide(L)'
;MTQELIDLRNSITEGRYTDALAIVDELEGMSKQAIIRNIQAFLKILLIHLIKNQIEQRLTNSWTASIRNSLIEIKKLNLKDNKKSYYINQDEWQIYLEDEVTLAIADASLEVLNGTLKRQQLSQMLNQPQLILNAIELLAMTYNYPNSELPDIIDNYLVQLPGGEDWNNG
;
A
#
# COMPACT_ATOMS: atom_id res chain seq x y z
N MET A 1 -3.98 -24.61 14.39
CA MET A 1 -4.24 -25.61 13.33
C MET A 1 -5.67 -25.33 12.87
N THR A 2 -5.83 -24.79 11.67
CA THR A 2 -7.11 -24.30 11.12
C THR A 2 -8.02 -25.48 10.75
N GLN A 3 -9.34 -25.31 10.84
CA GLN A 3 -10.35 -26.36 10.60
C GLN A 3 -10.24 -26.91 9.16
N GLU A 4 -9.93 -26.02 8.23
CA GLU A 4 -9.71 -26.25 6.81
C GLU A 4 -8.56 -27.26 6.56
N LEU A 5 -7.49 -27.25 7.38
CA LEU A 5 -6.41 -28.24 7.27
C LEU A 5 -6.83 -29.62 7.76
N ILE A 6 -7.75 -29.68 8.73
CA ILE A 6 -8.33 -30.95 9.21
C ILE A 6 -9.24 -31.52 8.12
N ASP A 7 -10.10 -30.69 7.52
CA ASP A 7 -11.05 -31.10 6.48
C ASP A 7 -10.33 -31.51 5.19
N LEU A 8 -9.23 -30.83 4.84
CA LEU A 8 -8.34 -31.23 3.76
C LEU A 8 -7.74 -32.62 4.02
N ARG A 9 -7.17 -32.84 5.22
CA ARG A 9 -6.58 -34.13 5.60
C ARG A 9 -7.62 -35.26 5.54
N ASN A 10 -8.83 -35.02 6.03
CA ASN A 10 -9.92 -35.99 5.99
C ASN A 10 -10.30 -36.33 4.55
N SER A 11 -10.51 -35.32 3.70
CA SER A 11 -10.86 -35.51 2.29
C SER A 11 -9.77 -36.28 1.51
N ILE A 12 -8.49 -36.02 1.78
CA ILE A 12 -7.38 -36.80 1.22
C ILE A 12 -7.42 -38.25 1.69
N THR A 13 -7.63 -38.48 2.99
CA THR A 13 -7.62 -39.82 3.60
C THR A 13 -8.82 -40.66 3.13
N GLU A 14 -9.95 -40.01 2.87
CA GLU A 14 -11.20 -40.64 2.42
C GLU A 14 -11.32 -40.73 0.89
N GLY A 15 -10.29 -40.31 0.14
CA GLY A 15 -10.24 -40.39 -1.33
C GLY A 15 -11.15 -39.37 -2.05
N ARG A 16 -11.67 -38.37 -1.34
CA ARG A 16 -12.49 -37.28 -1.91
C ARG A 16 -11.60 -36.18 -2.47
N TYR A 17 -10.90 -36.48 -3.57
CA TYR A 17 -9.91 -35.56 -4.13
C TYR A 17 -10.51 -34.27 -4.70
N THR A 18 -11.73 -34.31 -5.23
CA THR A 18 -12.43 -33.10 -5.69
C THR A 18 -12.68 -32.13 -4.53
N ASP A 19 -13.17 -32.64 -3.40
CA ASP A 19 -13.39 -31.84 -2.19
C ASP A 19 -12.06 -31.32 -1.64
N ALA A 20 -11.02 -32.15 -1.64
CA ALA A 20 -9.69 -31.75 -1.22
C ALA A 20 -9.12 -30.60 -2.08
N LEU A 21 -9.30 -30.66 -3.40
CA LEU A 21 -8.87 -29.58 -4.30
C LEU A 21 -9.65 -28.28 -4.07
N ALA A 22 -10.97 -28.37 -3.84
CA ALA A 22 -11.77 -27.18 -3.52
C ALA A 22 -11.30 -26.49 -2.23
N ILE A 23 -10.90 -27.26 -1.20
CA ILE A 23 -10.35 -26.71 0.04
C ILE A 23 -8.97 -26.08 -0.19
N VAL A 24 -8.15 -26.65 -1.08
CA VAL A 24 -6.86 -26.03 -1.47
C VAL A 24 -7.09 -24.68 -2.13
N ASP A 25 -8.02 -24.58 -3.08
CA ASP A 25 -8.36 -23.32 -3.74
C ASP A 25 -8.85 -22.26 -2.75
N GLU A 26 -9.65 -22.65 -1.75
CA GLU A 26 -10.11 -21.77 -0.68
C GLU A 26 -8.94 -21.27 0.19
N LEU A 27 -8.07 -22.18 0.64
CA LEU A 27 -6.88 -21.83 1.43
C LEU A 27 -5.92 -20.91 0.67
N GLU A 28 -5.72 -21.14 -0.63
CA GLU A 28 -4.93 -20.26 -1.50
C GLU A 28 -5.58 -18.87 -1.62
N GLY A 29 -6.90 -18.82 -1.79
CA GLY A 29 -7.67 -17.57 -1.82
C GLY A 29 -7.54 -16.77 -0.52
N MET A 30 -7.68 -17.43 0.63
CA MET A 30 -7.52 -16.82 1.96
C MET A 30 -6.12 -16.25 2.16
N SER A 31 -5.08 -17.02 1.80
CA SER A 31 -3.68 -16.60 1.90
C SER A 31 -3.41 -15.36 1.03
N LYS A 32 -3.87 -15.38 -0.23
CA LYS A 32 -3.78 -14.22 -1.14
C LYS A 32 -4.47 -12.99 -0.54
N GLN A 33 -5.68 -13.15 -0.01
CA GLN A 33 -6.43 -12.03 0.58
C GLN A 33 -5.73 -11.45 1.81
N ALA A 34 -5.15 -12.29 2.67
CA ALA A 34 -4.39 -11.83 3.83
C ALA A 34 -3.18 -10.97 3.44
N ILE A 35 -2.46 -11.36 2.38
CA ILE A 35 -1.32 -10.59 1.86
C ILE A 35 -1.78 -9.25 1.28
N ILE A 36 -2.85 -9.25 0.49
CA ILE A 36 -3.42 -8.00 -0.06
C ILE A 36 -3.86 -7.05 1.05
N ARG A 37 -4.50 -7.54 2.13
CA ARG A 37 -4.87 -6.71 3.29
C ARG A 37 -3.65 -6.07 3.96
N ASN A 38 -2.54 -6.81 4.07
CA ASN A 38 -1.30 -6.26 4.62
C ASN A 38 -0.70 -5.19 3.70
N ILE A 39 -0.74 -5.40 2.39
CA ILE A 39 -0.32 -4.39 1.40
C ILE A 39 -1.19 -3.12 1.55
N GLN A 40 -2.51 -3.27 1.64
CA GLN A 40 -3.45 -2.17 1.84
C GLN A 40 -3.18 -1.38 3.12
N ALA A 41 -2.78 -2.04 4.22
CA ALA A 41 -2.41 -1.35 5.46
C ALA A 41 -1.23 -0.37 5.25
N PHE A 42 -0.20 -0.78 4.51
CA PHE A 42 0.92 0.11 4.16
C PHE A 42 0.55 1.15 3.11
N LEU A 43 -0.34 0.79 2.17
CA LEU A 43 -0.90 1.71 1.17
C LEU A 43 -1.65 2.86 1.85
N LYS A 44 -2.47 2.56 2.86
CA LYS A 44 -3.16 3.57 3.66
C LYS A 44 -2.18 4.51 4.36
N ILE A 45 -1.11 3.99 4.97
CA ILE A 45 -0.06 4.81 5.61
C ILE A 45 0.64 5.72 4.59
N LEU A 46 0.95 5.20 3.40
CA LEU A 46 1.52 5.97 2.30
C LEU A 46 0.59 7.14 1.94
N LEU A 47 -0.70 6.84 1.72
CA LEU A 47 -1.71 7.84 1.35
C LEU A 47 -1.91 8.90 2.43
N ILE A 48 -1.91 8.53 3.72
CA ILE A 48 -2.00 9.50 4.83
C ILE A 48 -0.87 10.54 4.73
N HIS A 49 0.36 10.10 4.48
CA HIS A 49 1.51 11.01 4.40
C HIS A 49 1.51 11.86 3.12
N LEU A 50 1.06 11.30 2.00
CA LEU A 50 0.89 12.07 0.76
C LEU A 50 -0.25 13.10 0.88
N ILE A 51 -1.34 12.77 1.58
CA ILE A 51 -2.41 13.73 1.90
C ILE A 51 -1.86 14.87 2.76
N LYS A 52 -1.11 14.54 3.83
CA LYS A 52 -0.48 15.55 4.69
C LYS A 52 0.47 16.45 3.91
N ASN A 53 1.29 15.88 3.03
CA ASN A 53 2.15 16.64 2.15
C ASN A 53 1.37 17.60 1.24
N GLN A 54 0.33 17.11 0.57
CA GLN A 54 -0.46 17.92 -0.36
C GLN A 54 -1.25 19.03 0.35
N ILE A 55 -1.68 18.82 1.60
CA ILE A 55 -2.47 19.82 2.33
C ILE A 55 -1.59 20.83 3.06
N GLU A 56 -0.50 20.37 3.68
CA GLU A 56 0.40 21.23 4.45
C GLU A 56 1.55 21.81 3.61
N GLN A 57 1.66 21.42 2.33
CA GLN A 57 2.64 21.90 1.37
C GLN A 57 4.09 21.80 1.90
N ARG A 58 4.37 20.72 2.64
CA ARG A 58 5.66 20.46 3.29
C ARG A 58 5.98 18.98 3.36
N LEU A 59 7.25 18.66 3.54
CA LEU A 59 7.73 17.35 3.96
C LEU A 59 8.53 17.45 5.26
N THR A 60 8.55 16.36 6.02
CA THR A 60 9.41 16.20 7.19
C THR A 60 10.20 14.90 7.07
N ASN A 61 11.33 14.81 7.76
CA ASN A 61 12.11 13.57 7.85
C ASN A 61 11.26 12.37 8.29
N SER A 62 10.33 12.56 9.24
CA SER A 62 9.45 11.49 9.68
C SER A 62 8.45 11.06 8.61
N TRP A 63 7.87 11.99 7.86
CA TRP A 63 6.90 11.66 6.80
C TRP A 63 7.58 10.98 5.62
N THR A 64 8.73 11.51 5.19
CA THR A 64 9.56 10.91 4.14
C THR A 64 10.00 9.50 4.53
N ALA A 65 10.42 9.28 5.79
CA ALA A 65 10.74 7.95 6.29
C ALA A 65 9.54 7.00 6.29
N SER A 66 8.35 7.48 6.68
CA SER A 66 7.11 6.68 6.63
C SER A 66 6.73 6.30 5.20
N ILE A 67 6.84 7.24 4.24
CA ILE A 67 6.59 6.97 2.82
C ILE A 67 7.53 5.89 2.29
N ARG A 68 8.86 6.04 2.52
CA ARG A 68 9.85 5.03 2.11
C ARG A 68 9.54 3.66 2.70
N ASN A 69 9.28 3.62 4.01
CA ASN A 69 9.03 2.37 4.70
C ASN A 69 7.79 1.66 4.18
N SER A 70 6.69 2.39 3.94
CA SER A 70 5.50 1.84 3.30
C SER A 70 5.81 1.24 1.93
N LEU A 71 6.55 1.94 1.07
CA LEU A 71 6.89 1.44 -0.27
C LEU A 71 7.79 0.19 -0.24
N ILE A 72 8.75 0.13 0.69
CA ILE A 72 9.62 -1.04 0.88
C ILE A 72 8.82 -2.25 1.35
N GLU A 73 7.93 -2.08 2.34
CA GLU A 73 7.10 -3.18 2.83
C GLU A 73 6.06 -3.62 1.78
N ILE A 74 5.48 -2.69 1.01
CA ILE A 74 4.62 -3.03 -0.14
C ILE A 74 5.42 -3.86 -1.16
N LYS A 75 6.62 -3.43 -1.55
CA LYS A 75 7.47 -4.18 -2.49
C LYS A 75 7.73 -5.61 -2.00
N LYS A 76 8.07 -5.75 -0.73
CA LYS A 76 8.39 -7.04 -0.10
C LYS A 76 7.19 -7.98 -0.06
N LEU A 77 6.02 -7.47 0.32
CA LEU A 77 4.79 -8.26 0.42
C LEU A 77 4.21 -8.60 -0.96
N ASN A 78 4.33 -7.68 -1.92
CA ASN A 78 3.70 -7.83 -3.22
C ASN A 78 4.42 -8.83 -4.12
N LEU A 79 5.73 -9.04 -3.94
CA LEU A 79 6.50 -10.03 -4.70
C LEU A 79 6.23 -11.45 -4.16
N LYS A 80 5.63 -12.31 -4.99
CA LYS A 80 5.36 -13.72 -4.62
C LYS A 80 6.65 -14.51 -4.40
N ASP A 81 6.53 -15.65 -3.73
CA ASP A 81 7.66 -16.52 -3.41
C ASP A 81 8.46 -17.00 -4.63
N ASN A 82 7.81 -17.09 -5.80
CA ASN A 82 8.47 -17.41 -7.06
C ASN A 82 9.40 -16.31 -7.60
N LYS A 83 9.46 -15.14 -6.96
CA LYS A 83 10.28 -13.97 -7.29
C LYS A 83 10.10 -13.42 -8.71
N LYS A 84 9.00 -13.78 -9.36
CA LYS A 84 8.71 -13.42 -10.76
C LYS A 84 7.33 -12.80 -10.99
N SER A 85 6.43 -12.93 -10.03
CA SER A 85 5.05 -12.47 -10.15
C SER A 85 4.60 -11.72 -8.90
N TYR A 86 3.54 -10.96 -9.05
CA TYR A 86 3.04 -10.06 -8.00
C TYR A 86 1.60 -10.41 -7.60
N TYR A 87 1.22 -10.07 -6.37
CA TYR A 87 -0.16 -10.21 -5.90
C TYR A 87 -1.08 -9.15 -6.52
N ILE A 88 -0.54 -7.94 -6.72
CA ILE A 88 -1.10 -6.82 -7.44
C ILE A 88 -0.10 -6.48 -8.54
N ASN A 89 -0.50 -6.50 -9.80
CA ASN A 89 0.35 -6.09 -10.92
C ASN A 89 0.41 -4.56 -11.01
N GLN A 90 1.42 -4.05 -11.74
CA GLN A 90 1.68 -2.61 -11.82
C GLN A 90 0.48 -1.82 -12.40
N ASP A 91 -0.33 -2.44 -13.25
CA ASP A 91 -1.53 -1.88 -13.88
C ASP A 91 -2.82 -2.07 -13.06
N GLU A 92 -2.74 -2.75 -11.91
CA GLU A 92 -3.91 -3.09 -11.08
C GLU A 92 -4.09 -2.17 -9.86
N TRP A 93 -3.17 -1.22 -9.61
CA TRP A 93 -3.19 -0.40 -8.39
C TRP A 93 -4.40 0.52 -8.25
N GLN A 94 -5.01 0.94 -9.36
CA GLN A 94 -6.06 1.97 -9.38
C GLN A 94 -7.20 1.64 -8.40
N ILE A 95 -7.72 0.41 -8.46
CA ILE A 95 -8.86 0.00 -7.61
C ILE A 95 -8.48 0.01 -6.12
N TYR A 96 -7.26 -0.42 -5.78
CA TYR A 96 -6.79 -0.43 -4.39
C TYR A 96 -6.55 0.98 -3.85
N LEU A 97 -6.07 1.89 -4.70
CA LEU A 97 -5.86 3.29 -4.35
C LEU A 97 -7.18 4.01 -4.11
N GLU A 98 -8.17 3.84 -4.99
CA GLU A 98 -9.48 4.49 -4.86
C GLU A 98 -10.19 4.10 -3.55
N ASP A 99 -10.17 2.81 -3.20
CA ASP A 99 -10.74 2.33 -1.94
C ASP A 99 -10.00 2.89 -0.72
N GLU A 100 -8.66 2.81 -0.72
CA GLU A 100 -7.86 3.23 0.43
C GLU A 100 -7.79 4.75 0.61
N VAL A 101 -7.94 5.57 -0.45
CA VAL A 101 -7.97 7.04 -0.33
C VAL A 101 -9.10 7.48 0.59
N THR A 102 -10.28 6.87 0.47
CA THR A 102 -11.45 7.22 1.31
C THR A 102 -11.15 6.97 2.80
N LEU A 103 -10.48 5.86 3.10
CA LEU A 103 -10.09 5.51 4.46
C LEU A 103 -8.95 6.40 4.97
N ALA A 104 -7.95 6.67 4.12
CA ALA A 104 -6.81 7.52 4.44
C ALA A 104 -7.23 8.96 4.74
N ILE A 105 -8.23 9.52 4.04
CA ILE A 105 -8.78 10.86 4.36
C ILE A 105 -9.32 10.91 5.78
N ALA A 106 -9.98 9.84 6.24
CA ALA A 106 -10.54 9.79 7.58
C ALA A 106 -9.44 9.87 8.65
N ASP A 107 -8.38 9.08 8.48
CA ASP A 107 -7.26 9.03 9.42
C ASP A 107 -6.40 10.30 9.32
N ALA A 108 -6.10 10.77 8.11
CA ALA A 108 -5.32 11.98 7.87
C ALA A 108 -5.99 13.22 8.48
N SER A 109 -7.32 13.30 8.49
CA SER A 109 -8.04 14.41 9.12
C SER A 109 -7.77 14.58 10.62
N LEU A 110 -7.32 13.52 11.30
CA LEU A 110 -6.94 13.56 12.72
C LEU A 110 -5.54 14.15 12.93
N GLU A 111 -4.70 14.15 11.91
CA GLU A 111 -3.29 14.56 11.99
C GLU A 111 -3.02 15.89 11.27
N VAL A 112 -3.63 16.09 10.11
CA VAL A 112 -3.42 17.26 9.25
C VAL A 112 -3.74 18.54 10.03
N LEU A 113 -2.81 19.50 9.99
CA LEU A 113 -2.94 20.78 10.69
C LEU A 113 -3.33 20.60 12.17
N ASN A 114 -2.76 19.59 12.84
CA ASN A 114 -3.05 19.20 14.22
C ASN A 114 -4.52 18.84 14.47
N GLY A 115 -5.19 18.21 13.49
CA GLY A 115 -6.56 17.70 13.61
C GLY A 115 -7.65 18.76 13.50
N THR A 116 -7.35 19.92 12.94
CA THR A 116 -8.29 21.05 12.82
C THR A 116 -9.30 20.88 11.69
N LEU A 117 -9.01 20.06 10.68
CA LEU A 117 -9.89 19.83 9.54
C LEU A 117 -10.78 18.60 9.75
N LYS A 118 -12.08 18.75 9.50
CA LYS A 118 -12.98 17.60 9.39
C LYS A 118 -12.74 16.87 8.08
N ARG A 119 -13.06 15.57 8.03
CA ARG A 119 -12.97 14.72 6.83
C ARG A 119 -13.55 15.36 5.56
N GLN A 120 -14.71 15.99 5.66
CA GLN A 120 -15.37 16.65 4.53
C GLN A 120 -14.56 17.86 4.01
N GLN A 121 -13.99 18.67 4.90
CA GLN A 121 -13.17 19.82 4.52
C GLN A 121 -11.86 19.34 3.86
N LEU A 122 -11.22 18.33 4.45
CA LEU A 122 -10.01 17.73 3.90
C LEU A 122 -10.25 17.18 2.49
N SER A 123 -11.35 16.44 2.30
CA SER A 123 -11.73 15.87 1.00
C SER A 123 -11.96 16.94 -0.07
N GLN A 124 -12.51 18.10 0.29
CA GLN A 124 -12.73 19.22 -0.64
C GLN A 124 -11.43 19.95 -1.01
N MET A 125 -10.44 19.98 -0.11
CA MET A 125 -9.15 20.62 -0.35
C MET A 125 -8.20 19.71 -1.15
N LEU A 126 -8.40 18.40 -1.07
CA LEU A 126 -7.53 17.40 -1.66
C LEU A 126 -7.75 17.30 -3.18
N ASN A 127 -6.68 17.48 -3.95
CA ASN A 127 -6.62 17.06 -5.34
C ASN A 127 -6.38 15.54 -5.41
N GLN A 128 -7.48 14.77 -5.32
CA GLN A 128 -7.44 13.30 -5.37
C GLN A 128 -6.79 12.75 -6.66
N PRO A 129 -7.08 13.27 -7.87
CA PRO A 129 -6.39 12.80 -9.08
C PRO A 129 -4.87 12.91 -8.99
N GLN A 130 -4.33 14.03 -8.50
CA GLN A 130 -2.89 14.20 -8.35
C GLN A 130 -2.32 13.30 -7.24
N LEU A 131 -3.07 13.09 -6.15
CA LEU A 131 -2.66 12.18 -5.08
C LEU A 131 -2.49 10.75 -5.62
N ILE A 132 -3.49 10.26 -6.38
CA ILE A 132 -3.47 8.92 -6.97
C ILE A 132 -2.32 8.80 -7.98
N LEU A 133 -2.13 9.81 -8.83
CA LEU A 133 -1.01 9.84 -9.78
C LEU A 133 0.33 9.71 -9.07
N ASN A 134 0.57 10.52 -8.03
CA ASN A 134 1.81 10.47 -7.25
C ASN A 134 2.01 9.10 -6.59
N ALA A 135 0.94 8.50 -6.07
CA ALA A 135 1.00 7.18 -5.46
C ALA A 135 1.32 6.09 -6.49
N ILE A 136 0.75 6.15 -7.69
CA ILE A 136 1.05 5.22 -8.80
C ILE A 136 2.52 5.33 -9.21
N GLU A 137 3.04 6.55 -9.38
CA GLU A 137 4.44 6.76 -9.75
C GLU A 137 5.40 6.19 -8.71
N LEU A 138 5.15 6.45 -7.42
CA LEU A 138 5.89 5.86 -6.31
C LEU A 138 5.79 4.33 -6.28
N LEU A 139 4.59 3.77 -6.48
CA LEU A 139 4.37 2.32 -6.52
C LEU A 139 5.09 1.68 -7.72
N ALA A 140 5.13 2.33 -8.87
CA ALA A 140 5.83 1.84 -10.05
C ALA A 140 7.34 1.66 -9.77
N MET A 141 7.96 2.51 -8.96
CA MET A 141 9.36 2.37 -8.56
C MET A 141 9.62 1.05 -7.82
N THR A 142 8.62 0.51 -7.11
CA THR A 142 8.73 -0.78 -6.42
C THR A 142 8.87 -1.98 -7.36
N TYR A 143 8.56 -1.82 -8.64
CA TYR A 143 8.76 -2.84 -9.68
C TYR A 143 10.11 -2.66 -10.36
N ASN A 144 10.53 -1.41 -10.57
CA ASN A 144 11.63 -1.07 -11.47
C ASN A 144 13.00 -1.00 -10.80
N TYR A 145 13.06 -0.79 -9.49
CA TYR A 145 14.33 -0.56 -8.78
C TYR A 145 14.58 -1.60 -7.68
N PRO A 146 15.84 -2.04 -7.48
CA PRO A 146 16.20 -2.93 -6.36
C PRO A 146 16.11 -2.19 -5.01
N ASN A 147 15.99 -2.95 -3.91
CA ASN A 147 15.89 -2.38 -2.56
C ASN A 147 17.08 -1.51 -2.16
N SER A 148 18.26 -1.73 -2.75
CA SER A 148 19.48 -0.95 -2.49
C SER A 148 19.42 0.47 -3.05
N GLU A 149 18.64 0.69 -4.11
CA GLU A 149 18.55 1.99 -4.81
C GLU A 149 17.21 2.67 -4.55
N LEU A 150 16.17 1.89 -4.24
CA LEU A 150 14.81 2.39 -4.06
C LEU A 150 14.69 3.58 -3.07
N PRO A 151 15.40 3.62 -1.93
CA PRO A 151 15.34 4.78 -1.03
C PRO A 151 15.74 6.10 -1.70
N ASP A 152 16.85 6.10 -2.45
CA ASP A 152 17.37 7.30 -3.12
C ASP A 152 16.45 7.72 -4.28
N ILE A 153 15.88 6.75 -5.00
CA ILE A 153 14.91 7.02 -6.07
C ILE A 153 13.63 7.67 -5.50
N ILE A 154 13.14 7.16 -4.37
CA ILE A 154 11.99 7.75 -3.67
C ILE A 154 12.32 9.18 -3.25
N ASP A 155 13.52 9.44 -2.73
CA ASP A 155 13.92 10.78 -2.28
C ASP A 155 13.96 11.78 -3.41
N ASN A 156 14.58 11.41 -4.53
CA ASN A 156 14.61 12.25 -5.71
C ASN A 156 13.21 12.61 -6.20
N TYR A 157 12.25 11.68 -6.07
CA TYR A 157 10.85 11.95 -6.37
C TYR A 157 10.21 12.90 -5.34
N LEU A 158 10.41 12.65 -4.05
CA LEU A 158 9.82 13.45 -2.97
C LEU A 158 10.29 14.91 -2.97
N VAL A 159 11.50 15.19 -3.46
CA VAL A 159 11.99 16.56 -3.70
C VAL A 159 11.05 17.35 -4.62
N GLN A 160 10.41 16.68 -5.58
CA GLN A 160 9.50 17.32 -6.56
C GLN A 160 8.09 17.56 -6.00
N LEU A 161 7.77 17.00 -4.83
CA LEU A 161 6.49 17.24 -4.17
C LEU A 161 6.48 18.60 -3.46
N PRO A 162 5.29 19.16 -3.15
CA PRO A 162 5.18 20.41 -2.41
C PRO A 162 6.04 20.46 -1.14
N GLY A 163 6.90 21.48 -1.04
CA GLY A 163 7.85 21.66 0.07
C GLY A 163 8.97 20.61 0.14
N GLY A 164 9.18 19.84 -0.92
CA GLY A 164 10.27 18.86 -1.02
C GLY A 164 11.65 19.50 -1.20
N GLU A 165 11.75 20.62 -1.93
CA GLU A 165 13.00 21.38 -2.04
C GLU A 165 13.46 21.91 -0.68
N ASP A 166 12.55 22.48 0.13
CA ASP A 166 12.85 22.97 1.47
C ASP A 166 13.30 21.84 2.40
N TRP A 167 12.66 20.67 2.30
CA TRP A 167 13.05 19.48 3.05
C TRP A 167 14.46 18.98 2.66
N ASN A 168 14.79 18.98 1.37
CA ASN A 168 16.09 18.51 0.89
C ASN A 168 17.25 19.45 1.25
N ASN A 169 16.96 20.74 1.40
CA ASN A 169 17.96 21.77 1.71
C ASN A 169 18.16 22.00 3.23
N GLY A 170 17.33 21.41 4.09
CA GLY A 170 17.32 21.64 5.55
C GLY A 170 17.77 20.45 6.38
#